data_AF-A0A920U182-F1
#
_entry.id   AF-A0A920U182-F1
#
_cell.length_a   1.000
_cell.length_b   1.000
_cell.length_c   1.000
_cell.angle_alpha   90.00
_cell.angle_beta   90.00
_cell.angle_gamma   90.00
#
_symmetry.space_group_name_H-M   'P 1'
#
loop_
_entity.id
_entity.type
_entity.pdbx_description
1 polymer ?
#
loop_
_entity_poly.entity_id
_entity_poly.type
_entity_poly.pdbx_seq_one_letter_code
_entity_poly.pdbx_strand_id
1 'polypeptide(L)'
;MVRARYWYRVKDVGIAQRLERDLPLCVHKTFLGAHALPPEYAGQPDNYSTTFVSICYPLLLQNPLVDSVDVFCEKIAFSNEQTRRVFTAPSDLGLPVRLHADQLSDSGGASLAAEFAALSADHLEYTNAAGAKKLGAAGTVAVLLPGAFYYLGETTRPPVKAFREYGVDIAVATDMNPGSSPMESILLALNMACILFALTPEEAFEASL
;
A
#
# COMPACT_ATOMS: atom_id res chain seq x y z
N MET A 1 -4.17 17.38 21.49
CA MET A 1 -5.04 17.27 20.29
C MET A 1 -4.43 16.33 19.24
N VAL A 2 -3.15 16.49 18.84
CA VAL A 2 -2.43 15.61 17.90
C VAL A 2 -2.38 14.13 18.34
N ARG A 3 -2.12 13.84 19.62
CA ARG A 3 -2.14 12.46 20.15
C ARG A 3 -3.49 11.75 19.90
N ALA A 4 -4.62 12.46 20.00
CA ALA A 4 -5.94 11.83 19.93
C ALA A 4 -6.26 11.19 18.58
N ARG A 5 -5.72 11.69 17.45
CA ARG A 5 -5.91 11.10 16.10
C ARG A 5 -4.98 9.93 15.81
N TYR A 6 -3.75 9.94 16.31
CA TYR A 6 -2.90 8.75 16.28
C TYR A 6 -3.55 7.58 17.04
N TRP A 7 -4.22 7.88 18.15
CA TRP A 7 -5.05 6.91 18.86
C TRP A 7 -6.23 6.35 18.06
N TYR A 8 -6.85 7.10 17.13
CA TYR A 8 -7.93 6.55 16.29
C TYR A 8 -7.42 5.50 15.30
N ARG A 9 -6.26 5.71 14.68
CA ARG A 9 -5.67 4.69 13.80
C ARG A 9 -5.17 3.45 14.57
N VAL A 10 -4.74 3.63 15.83
CA VAL A 10 -4.46 2.50 16.74
C VAL A 10 -5.75 1.77 17.14
N LYS A 11 -6.89 2.45 17.25
CA LYS A 11 -8.20 1.78 17.47
C LYS A 11 -8.60 0.92 16.28
N ASP A 12 -8.33 1.35 15.06
CA ASP A 12 -8.63 0.56 13.85
C ASP A 12 -7.83 -0.75 13.84
N VAL A 13 -6.55 -0.70 14.21
CA VAL A 13 -5.73 -1.89 14.43
C VAL A 13 -6.32 -2.79 15.54
N GLY A 14 -6.84 -2.19 16.62
CA GLY A 14 -7.55 -2.93 17.67
C GLY A 14 -8.84 -3.61 17.18
N ILE A 15 -9.54 -3.06 16.20
CA ILE A 15 -10.69 -3.71 15.56
C ILE A 15 -10.22 -4.90 14.72
N ALA A 16 -9.18 -4.73 13.91
CA ALA A 16 -8.60 -5.82 13.11
C ALA A 16 -8.12 -6.99 14.01
N GLN A 17 -7.49 -6.69 15.15
CA GLN A 17 -7.10 -7.71 16.13
C GLN A 17 -8.31 -8.44 16.73
N ARG A 18 -9.42 -7.74 16.95
CA ARG A 18 -10.66 -8.39 17.41
C ARG A 18 -11.26 -9.28 16.33
N LEU A 19 -11.23 -8.87 15.06
CA LEU A 19 -11.70 -9.71 13.95
C LEU A 19 -10.91 -11.02 13.87
N GLU A 20 -9.58 -10.94 13.97
CA GLU A 20 -8.69 -12.12 14.01
C GLU A 20 -9.01 -13.06 15.18
N ARG A 21 -9.30 -12.49 16.36
CA ARG A 21 -9.63 -13.27 17.56
C ARG A 21 -11.02 -13.89 17.50
N ASP A 22 -12.00 -13.15 16.98
CA ASP A 22 -13.42 -13.50 17.08
C ASP A 22 -13.92 -14.31 15.86
N LEU A 23 -13.17 -14.35 14.76
CA LEU A 23 -13.52 -15.05 13.51
C LEU A 23 -12.40 -16.00 13.08
N PRO A 24 -12.69 -17.07 12.31
CA PRO A 24 -11.69 -17.99 11.79
C PRO A 24 -10.96 -17.40 10.57
N LEU A 25 -10.33 -16.23 10.75
CA LEU A 25 -9.62 -15.49 9.70
C LEU A 25 -8.19 -15.22 10.15
N CYS A 26 -7.25 -15.33 9.22
CA CYS A 26 -5.91 -14.75 9.39
C CYS A 26 -5.97 -13.27 9.01
N VAL A 27 -5.47 -12.38 9.88
CA VAL A 27 -5.54 -10.93 9.65
C VAL A 27 -4.15 -10.33 9.75
N HIS A 28 -3.61 -9.90 8.61
CA HIS A 28 -2.39 -9.10 8.55
C HIS A 28 -2.74 -7.61 8.76
N LYS A 29 -2.19 -7.01 9.81
CA LYS A 29 -2.53 -5.65 10.26
C LYS A 29 -1.49 -4.65 9.77
N THR A 30 -1.87 -3.82 8.81
CA THR A 30 -1.02 -2.76 8.27
C THR A 30 -1.33 -1.42 8.92
N PHE A 31 -0.31 -0.72 9.43
CA PHE A 31 -0.48 0.66 9.89
C PHE A 31 -0.34 1.67 8.74
N LEU A 32 -1.47 2.13 8.20
CA LEU A 32 -1.51 3.18 7.18
C LEU A 32 -1.79 4.55 7.82
N GLY A 33 -0.79 5.04 8.57
CA GLY A 33 -0.90 6.33 9.24
C GLY A 33 -0.52 7.53 8.36
N ALA A 34 0.27 7.32 7.31
CA ALA A 34 0.57 8.30 6.27
C ALA A 34 -0.31 8.08 5.03
N HIS A 35 -1.63 8.02 5.23
CA HIS A 35 -2.61 7.92 4.15
C HIS A 35 -2.88 9.28 3.48
N ALA A 36 -3.10 10.31 4.30
CA ALA A 36 -3.36 11.67 3.83
C ALA A 36 -2.89 12.64 4.90
N LEU A 37 -2.60 13.88 4.50
CA LEU A 37 -2.20 14.92 5.42
C LEU A 37 -3.38 15.34 6.31
N PRO A 38 -3.29 15.19 7.64
CA PRO A 38 -4.37 15.63 8.52
C PRO A 38 -4.58 17.15 8.44
N PRO A 39 -5.81 17.67 8.60
CA PRO A 39 -6.07 19.11 8.55
C PRO A 39 -5.23 19.94 9.52
N GLU A 40 -4.86 19.37 10.68
CA GLU A 40 -4.03 20.05 11.69
C GLU A 40 -2.59 20.30 11.21
N TYR A 41 -2.17 19.60 10.15
CA TYR A 41 -0.87 19.74 9.48
C TYR A 41 -1.00 20.33 8.07
N ALA A 42 -2.10 21.01 7.75
CA ALA A 42 -2.30 21.61 6.43
C ALA A 42 -1.10 22.49 6.02
N GLY A 43 -0.56 22.23 4.82
CA GLY A 43 0.63 22.92 4.30
C GLY A 43 1.95 22.53 4.99
N GLN A 44 1.94 21.53 5.89
CA GLN A 44 3.10 21.11 6.68
C GLN A 44 3.34 19.58 6.66
N PRO A 45 3.40 18.94 5.48
CA PRO A 45 3.62 17.48 5.38
C PRO A 45 4.98 17.02 5.94
N ASP A 46 6.00 17.88 5.92
CA ASP A 46 7.30 17.57 6.53
C ASP A 46 7.24 17.52 8.06
N ASN A 47 6.48 18.42 8.68
CA ASN A 47 6.25 18.39 10.11
C ASN A 47 5.45 17.15 10.51
N TYR A 48 4.48 16.75 9.68
CA TYR A 48 3.72 15.52 9.90
C TYR A 48 4.61 14.28 9.83
N SER A 49 5.38 14.10 8.75
CA SER A 49 6.28 12.94 8.59
C SER A 49 7.34 12.86 9.70
N THR A 50 7.88 14.00 10.16
CA THR A 50 8.81 14.04 11.30
C THR A 50 8.13 13.66 12.62
N THR A 51 6.91 14.18 12.83
CA THR A 51 6.12 13.82 14.02
C THR A 51 5.73 12.35 14.01
N PHE A 52 5.38 11.82 12.84
CA PHE A 52 5.02 10.43 12.64
C PHE A 52 6.15 9.52 13.12
N VAL A 53 7.38 9.78 12.68
CA VAL A 53 8.53 8.96 13.07
C VAL A 53 8.79 9.03 14.58
N SER A 54 8.78 10.25 15.14
CA SER A 54 9.14 10.48 16.54
C SER A 54 8.08 10.06 17.56
N ILE A 55 6.80 9.99 17.16
CA ILE A 55 5.69 9.69 18.08
C ILE A 55 5.04 8.33 17.78
N CYS A 56 4.79 8.00 16.51
CA CYS A 56 4.04 6.79 16.17
C CYS A 56 4.88 5.53 16.36
N TYR A 57 6.12 5.50 15.87
CA TYR A 57 6.94 4.29 15.95
C TYR A 57 7.20 3.83 17.38
N PRO A 58 7.59 4.71 18.33
CA PRO A 58 7.73 4.29 19.72
C PRO A 58 6.47 3.65 20.29
N LEU A 59 5.28 4.12 19.90
CA LEU A 59 4.01 3.54 20.34
C LEU A 59 3.72 2.17 19.70
N LEU A 60 4.03 2.02 18.41
CA LEU A 60 3.90 0.74 17.68
C LEU A 60 4.86 -0.32 18.24
N LEU A 61 6.08 0.06 18.61
CA LEU A 61 7.05 -0.87 19.22
C LEU A 61 6.64 -1.33 20.62
N GLN A 62 6.02 -0.44 21.40
CA GLN A 62 5.55 -0.78 22.75
C GLN A 62 4.32 -1.70 22.73
N ASN A 63 3.58 -1.72 21.62
CA ASN A 63 2.38 -2.52 21.45
C ASN A 63 2.42 -3.13 20.05
N PRO A 64 3.08 -4.29 19.85
CA PRO A 64 3.23 -4.92 18.53
C PRO A 64 1.88 -5.45 18.07
N LEU A 65 1.07 -4.54 17.55
CA LEU A 65 -0.28 -4.78 17.06
C LEU A 65 -0.33 -4.80 15.53
N VAL A 66 0.78 -4.47 14.88
CA VAL A 66 0.87 -4.28 13.43
C VAL A 66 1.97 -5.17 12.87
N ASP A 67 1.71 -5.72 11.70
CA ASP A 67 2.59 -6.64 10.99
C ASP A 67 3.39 -5.91 9.90
N SER A 68 2.91 -4.74 9.44
CA SER A 68 3.61 -3.89 8.47
C SER A 68 3.16 -2.41 8.54
N VAL A 69 3.88 -1.55 7.82
CA VAL A 69 3.58 -0.11 7.69
C VAL A 69 3.37 0.27 6.23
N ASP A 70 2.46 1.21 6.00
CA ASP A 70 2.11 1.68 4.66
C ASP A 70 2.03 3.21 4.59
N VAL A 71 2.24 3.73 3.39
CA VAL A 71 2.23 5.15 3.04
C VAL A 71 1.56 5.31 1.68
N PHE A 72 0.75 6.36 1.53
CA PHE A 72 0.28 6.78 0.22
C PHE A 72 1.29 7.76 -0.40
N CYS A 73 2.11 7.24 -1.32
CA CYS A 73 3.11 8.03 -2.02
C CYS A 73 2.56 8.53 -3.36
N GLU A 74 2.09 9.77 -3.34
CA GLU A 74 1.46 10.43 -4.49
C GLU A 74 1.52 11.96 -4.30
N LYS A 75 1.39 12.71 -5.40
CA LYS A 75 1.36 14.18 -5.40
C LYS A 75 0.29 14.77 -4.48
N ILE A 76 -0.81 14.05 -4.25
CA ILE A 76 -1.92 14.49 -3.39
C ILE A 76 -1.77 14.05 -1.93
N ALA A 77 -0.71 13.29 -1.61
CA ALA A 77 -0.48 12.72 -0.28
C ALA A 77 0.96 13.01 0.16
N PHE A 78 1.86 12.02 0.10
CA PHE A 78 3.25 12.16 0.54
C PHE A 78 4.24 12.04 -0.62
N SER A 79 5.28 12.87 -0.60
CA SER A 79 6.38 12.79 -1.57
C SER A 79 7.31 11.62 -1.28
N ASN A 80 8.13 11.21 -2.26
CA ASN A 80 9.18 10.21 -2.06
C ASN A 80 10.10 10.52 -0.86
N GLU A 81 10.47 11.78 -0.66
CA GLU A 81 11.33 12.18 0.45
C GLU A 81 10.64 12.01 1.81
N GLN A 82 9.34 12.32 1.87
CA GLN A 82 8.53 12.14 3.07
C GLN A 82 8.27 10.66 3.35
N THR A 83 8.00 9.87 2.31
CA THR A 83 7.84 8.42 2.38
C THR A 83 9.14 7.75 2.87
N ARG A 84 10.31 8.12 2.33
CA ARG A 84 11.61 7.66 2.82
C ARG A 84 11.79 7.90 4.31
N ARG A 85 11.44 9.11 4.78
CA ARG A 85 11.52 9.47 6.19
C ARG A 85 10.64 8.56 7.05
N VAL A 86 9.43 8.25 6.59
CA VAL A 86 8.52 7.32 7.27
C VAL A 86 9.11 5.89 7.28
N PHE A 87 9.63 5.40 6.16
CA PHE A 87 10.14 4.02 6.03
C PHE A 87 11.51 3.75 6.67
N THR A 88 12.32 4.78 6.94
CA THR A 88 13.67 4.59 7.52
C THR A 88 13.59 3.93 8.90
N ALA A 89 12.79 4.48 9.82
CA ALA A 89 12.68 3.96 11.18
C ALA A 89 12.17 2.51 11.28
N PRO A 90 11.08 2.06 10.62
CA PRO A 90 10.62 0.69 10.70
C PRO A 90 11.60 -0.30 10.07
N SER A 91 12.34 0.11 9.04
CA SER A 91 13.38 -0.72 8.42
C SER A 91 14.51 -1.02 9.39
N ASP A 92 14.97 -0.02 10.15
CA ASP A 92 15.97 -0.20 11.22
C ASP A 92 15.47 -1.13 12.35
N LEU A 93 14.16 -1.30 12.47
CA LEU A 93 13.48 -2.08 13.52
C LEU A 93 12.97 -3.44 13.02
N GLY A 94 13.22 -3.80 11.76
CA GLY A 94 12.77 -5.04 11.15
C GLY A 94 11.25 -5.15 10.94
N LEU A 95 10.53 -4.03 10.98
CA LEU A 95 9.09 -3.98 10.67
C LEU A 95 8.90 -3.82 9.16
N PRO A 96 8.30 -4.79 8.45
CA PRO A 96 8.12 -4.72 7.01
C PRO A 96 7.31 -3.50 6.56
N VAL A 97 7.60 -3.02 5.36
CA VAL A 97 6.87 -1.92 4.73
C VAL A 97 6.17 -2.39 3.45
N ARG A 98 5.10 -1.69 3.09
CA ARG A 98 4.39 -1.78 1.82
C ARG A 98 4.00 -0.38 1.37
N LEU A 99 3.67 -0.18 0.09
CA LEU A 99 3.47 1.18 -0.42
C LEU A 99 2.34 1.27 -1.43
N HIS A 100 1.39 2.18 -1.21
CA HIS A 100 0.51 2.65 -2.29
C HIS A 100 1.32 3.57 -3.21
N ALA A 101 1.56 3.11 -4.43
CA ALA A 101 2.53 3.69 -5.34
C ALA A 101 1.97 3.90 -6.75
N ASP A 102 2.32 5.05 -7.33
CA ASP A 102 2.10 5.36 -8.75
C ASP A 102 0.65 5.17 -9.24
N GLN A 103 -0.33 5.41 -8.38
CA GLN A 103 -1.76 5.24 -8.69
C GLN A 103 -2.29 6.30 -9.66
N LEU A 104 -1.93 7.57 -9.43
CA LEU A 104 -2.49 8.72 -10.17
C LEU A 104 -1.42 9.43 -10.99
N SER A 105 -0.14 9.23 -10.67
CA SER A 105 0.96 9.71 -11.49
C SER A 105 2.23 8.89 -11.28
N ASP A 106 3.16 8.95 -12.24
CA ASP A 106 4.49 8.37 -12.06
C ASP A 106 5.25 9.23 -11.03
N SER A 107 5.22 8.77 -9.78
CA SER A 107 5.89 9.40 -8.65
C SER A 107 7.26 8.79 -8.39
N GLY A 108 7.61 7.70 -9.09
CA GLY A 108 8.75 6.85 -8.76
C GLY A 108 8.51 5.97 -7.53
N GLY A 109 7.25 5.79 -7.11
CA GLY A 109 6.87 5.04 -5.92
C GLY A 109 7.28 3.57 -5.99
N ALA A 110 7.11 2.92 -7.14
CA ALA A 110 7.57 1.55 -7.35
C ALA A 110 9.09 1.38 -7.12
N SER A 111 9.89 2.34 -7.61
CA SER A 111 11.33 2.35 -7.37
C SER A 111 11.66 2.51 -5.89
N LEU A 112 10.89 3.33 -5.17
CA LEU A 112 11.06 3.55 -3.74
C LEU A 112 10.67 2.32 -2.92
N ALA A 113 9.57 1.64 -3.26
CA ALA A 113 9.17 0.39 -2.61
C ALA A 113 10.29 -0.67 -2.71
N ALA A 114 10.88 -0.83 -3.91
CA ALA A 114 12.00 -1.74 -4.13
C ALA A 114 13.26 -1.34 -3.35
N GLU A 115 13.56 -0.04 -3.19
CA GLU A 115 14.70 0.46 -2.41
C GLU A 115 14.65 -0.01 -0.94
N PHE A 116 13.45 -0.15 -0.38
CA PHE A 116 13.22 -0.59 0.99
C PHE A 116 12.91 -2.10 1.11
N ALA A 117 13.07 -2.86 0.01
CA ALA A 117 12.64 -4.26 -0.07
C ALA A 117 11.23 -4.47 0.50
N ALA A 118 10.31 -3.57 0.13
CA ALA A 118 8.93 -3.62 0.58
C ALA A 118 8.29 -4.97 0.24
N LEU A 119 7.36 -5.42 1.06
CA LEU A 119 6.57 -6.62 0.80
C LEU A 119 5.80 -6.47 -0.52
N SER A 120 5.18 -5.30 -0.70
CA SER A 120 4.44 -4.97 -1.92
C SER A 120 4.50 -3.49 -2.28
N ALA A 121 4.27 -3.24 -3.56
CA ALA A 121 3.87 -1.96 -4.09
C ALA A 121 2.48 -2.13 -4.74
N ASP A 122 1.54 -1.27 -4.37
CA ASP A 122 0.12 -1.42 -4.68
C ASP A 122 -0.32 -0.32 -5.67
N HIS A 123 -1.36 -0.60 -6.48
CA HIS A 123 -1.88 0.24 -7.58
C HIS A 123 -1.07 0.15 -8.88
N LEU A 124 0.00 0.94 -9.00
CA LEU A 124 1.01 0.88 -10.07
C LEU A 124 0.53 1.24 -11.50
N GLU A 125 -0.60 1.92 -11.67
CA GLU A 125 -1.12 2.34 -12.98
C GLU A 125 -0.09 3.12 -13.81
N TYR A 126 0.68 4.00 -13.16
CA TYR A 126 1.66 4.87 -13.80
C TYR A 126 3.11 4.43 -13.61
N THR A 127 3.35 3.25 -13.07
CA THR A 127 4.72 2.75 -12.87
C THR A 127 5.45 2.63 -14.21
N ASN A 128 6.64 3.23 -14.30
CA ASN A 128 7.49 3.13 -15.48
C ASN A 128 8.33 1.82 -15.50
N ALA A 129 8.95 1.54 -16.64
CA ALA A 129 9.76 0.33 -16.84
C ALA A 129 10.95 0.21 -15.85
N ALA A 130 11.54 1.34 -15.43
CA ALA A 130 12.62 1.32 -14.45
C ALA A 130 12.11 0.92 -13.06
N GLY A 131 10.91 1.36 -12.68
CA GLY A 131 10.21 0.93 -11.47
C GLY A 131 9.91 -0.57 -11.51
N ALA A 132 9.28 -1.06 -12.58
CA ALA A 132 8.98 -2.49 -12.75
C ALA A 132 10.24 -3.36 -12.65
N LYS A 133 11.33 -2.96 -13.30
CA LYS A 133 12.62 -3.67 -13.23
C LYS A 133 13.17 -3.74 -11.80
N LYS A 134 13.04 -2.68 -11.02
CA LYS A 134 13.50 -2.65 -9.62
C LYS A 134 12.63 -3.51 -8.72
N LEU A 135 11.31 -3.50 -8.90
CA LEU A 135 10.40 -4.38 -8.15
C LEU A 135 10.81 -5.85 -8.31
N GLY A 136 11.03 -6.29 -9.55
CA GLY A 136 11.44 -7.67 -9.85
C GLY A 136 12.80 -8.02 -9.27
N ALA A 137 13.77 -7.10 -9.34
CA ALA A 137 15.08 -7.29 -8.74
C ALA A 137 15.06 -7.36 -7.19
N ALA A 138 14.11 -6.65 -6.55
CA ALA A 138 13.97 -6.62 -5.10
C ALA A 138 13.08 -7.77 -4.56
N GLY A 139 12.32 -8.44 -5.42
CA GLY A 139 11.29 -9.39 -4.98
C GLY A 139 10.07 -8.72 -4.34
N THR A 140 9.82 -7.45 -4.64
CA THR A 140 8.64 -6.72 -4.16
C THR A 140 7.43 -7.06 -5.05
N VAL A 141 6.35 -7.54 -4.43
CA VAL A 141 5.13 -7.95 -5.15
C VAL A 141 4.38 -6.74 -5.70
N ALA A 142 3.93 -6.82 -6.94
CA ALA A 142 3.02 -5.85 -7.55
C ALA A 142 1.56 -6.22 -7.23
N VAL A 143 0.90 -5.44 -6.36
CA VAL A 143 -0.52 -5.67 -5.99
C VAL A 143 -1.42 -4.84 -6.89
N LEU A 144 -2.15 -5.51 -7.78
CA LEU A 144 -3.10 -4.87 -8.70
C LEU A 144 -4.47 -4.74 -8.04
N LEU A 145 -5.06 -3.54 -8.16
CA LEU A 145 -6.29 -3.16 -7.48
C LEU A 145 -7.39 -2.80 -8.49
N PRO A 146 -7.97 -3.81 -9.20
CA PRO A 146 -8.88 -3.56 -10.32
C PRO A 146 -10.21 -2.90 -9.90
N GLY A 147 -10.63 -3.07 -8.64
CA GLY A 147 -11.82 -2.39 -8.11
C GLY A 147 -11.66 -0.88 -8.08
N ALA A 148 -10.49 -0.40 -7.63
CA ALA A 148 -10.17 1.02 -7.60
C ALA A 148 -10.07 1.62 -9.00
N PHE A 149 -9.35 0.93 -9.89
CA PHE A 149 -9.26 1.29 -11.30
C PHE A 149 -10.65 1.43 -11.94
N TYR A 150 -11.53 0.45 -11.73
CA TYR A 150 -12.90 0.45 -12.25
C TYR A 150 -13.73 1.61 -11.70
N TYR A 151 -13.77 1.75 -10.38
CA TYR A 151 -14.68 2.69 -9.71
C TYR A 151 -14.28 4.15 -9.94
N LEU A 152 -12.98 4.43 -10.05
CA LEU A 152 -12.46 5.76 -10.40
C LEU A 152 -12.61 6.09 -11.90
N GLY A 153 -12.98 5.11 -12.74
CA GLY A 153 -13.04 5.28 -14.18
C GLY A 153 -11.69 5.57 -14.81
N GLU A 154 -10.61 5.04 -14.21
CA GLU A 154 -9.25 5.20 -14.71
C GLU A 154 -9.10 4.50 -16.08
N THR A 155 -8.21 5.02 -16.91
CA THR A 155 -7.96 4.54 -18.27
C THR A 155 -6.52 4.05 -18.46
N THR A 156 -5.61 4.48 -17.58
CA THR A 156 -4.21 4.10 -17.55
C THR A 156 -4.05 2.78 -16.82
N ARG A 157 -3.72 1.72 -17.55
CA ARG A 157 -3.58 0.37 -16.98
C ARG A 157 -2.19 0.19 -16.36
N PRO A 158 -2.07 -0.57 -15.26
CA PRO A 158 -0.78 -0.98 -14.73
C PRO A 158 0.03 -1.76 -15.80
N PRO A 159 1.37 -1.65 -15.81
CA PRO A 159 2.22 -2.16 -16.88
C PRO A 159 2.47 -3.68 -16.74
N VAL A 160 1.41 -4.49 -16.74
CA VAL A 160 1.48 -5.96 -16.55
C VAL A 160 2.49 -6.64 -17.48
N LYS A 161 2.62 -6.19 -18.73
CA LYS A 161 3.65 -6.71 -19.64
C LYS A 161 5.08 -6.49 -19.13
N ALA A 162 5.37 -5.33 -18.55
CA ALA A 162 6.66 -5.04 -17.97
C ALA A 162 6.89 -5.85 -16.68
N PHE A 163 5.85 -6.05 -15.86
CA PHE A 163 5.93 -6.92 -14.69
C PHE A 163 6.32 -8.36 -15.08
N ARG A 164 5.68 -8.92 -16.10
CA ARG A 164 6.06 -10.23 -16.67
C ARG A 164 7.49 -10.23 -17.21
N GLU A 165 7.88 -9.22 -17.99
CA GLU A 165 9.22 -9.12 -18.57
C GLU A 165 10.33 -9.10 -17.50
N TYR A 166 10.09 -8.42 -16.39
CA TYR A 166 11.06 -8.28 -15.30
C TYR A 166 10.87 -9.27 -14.16
N GLY A 167 9.99 -10.26 -14.31
CA GLY A 167 9.77 -11.31 -13.30
C GLY A 167 9.24 -10.76 -11.98
N VAL A 168 8.37 -9.75 -12.03
CA VAL A 168 7.68 -9.22 -10.85
C VAL A 168 6.51 -10.13 -10.52
N ASP A 169 6.45 -10.65 -9.30
CA ASP A 169 5.29 -11.39 -8.81
C ASP A 169 4.07 -10.46 -8.71
N ILE A 170 2.91 -10.96 -9.12
CA ILE A 170 1.66 -10.18 -9.18
C ILE A 170 0.67 -10.76 -8.18
N ALA A 171 0.06 -9.89 -7.37
CA ALA A 171 -1.08 -10.19 -6.52
C ALA A 171 -2.31 -9.37 -6.95
N VAL A 172 -3.51 -9.84 -6.62
CA VAL A 172 -4.76 -9.12 -6.87
C VAL A 172 -5.55 -9.00 -5.57
N ALA A 173 -5.98 -7.78 -5.24
CA ALA A 173 -6.79 -7.54 -4.06
C ALA A 173 -8.02 -6.67 -4.37
N THR A 174 -8.99 -6.66 -3.45
CA THR A 174 -10.23 -5.90 -3.62
C THR A 174 -10.05 -4.40 -3.44
N ASP A 175 -9.02 -4.00 -2.69
CA ASP A 175 -8.88 -2.64 -2.14
C ASP A 175 -10.17 -2.19 -1.41
N MET A 176 -10.85 -3.09 -0.69
CA MET A 176 -12.15 -2.76 -0.08
C MET A 176 -12.04 -1.51 0.81
N ASN A 177 -12.58 -0.39 0.32
CA ASN A 177 -12.54 0.88 1.01
C ASN A 177 -13.72 1.77 0.59
N PRO A 178 -14.14 2.73 1.43
CA PRO A 178 -15.36 3.50 1.19
C PRO A 178 -15.23 4.55 0.07
N GLY A 179 -14.02 4.89 -0.37
CA GLY A 179 -13.75 6.04 -1.24
C GLY A 179 -13.52 5.68 -2.70
N SER A 180 -12.67 4.70 -2.96
CA SER A 180 -12.21 4.33 -4.30
C SER A 180 -12.56 2.91 -4.71
N SER A 181 -12.86 1.98 -3.81
CA SER A 181 -13.26 0.62 -4.18
C SER A 181 -14.23 0.03 -3.14
N PRO A 182 -15.52 0.42 -3.18
CA PRO A 182 -16.56 -0.14 -2.32
C PRO A 182 -16.99 -1.54 -2.80
N MET A 183 -16.01 -2.45 -2.94
CA MET A 183 -16.15 -3.80 -3.48
C MET A 183 -15.64 -4.83 -2.48
N GLU A 184 -16.49 -5.78 -2.11
CA GLU A 184 -16.20 -6.78 -1.05
C GLU A 184 -15.94 -8.19 -1.60
N SER A 185 -15.74 -8.35 -2.91
CA SER A 185 -15.64 -9.66 -3.55
C SER A 185 -14.27 -9.86 -4.21
N ILE A 186 -13.46 -10.76 -3.64
CA ILE A 186 -12.18 -11.18 -4.26
C ILE A 186 -12.42 -11.86 -5.61
N LEU A 187 -13.47 -12.67 -5.75
CA LEU A 187 -13.82 -13.32 -7.03
C LEU A 187 -14.13 -12.29 -8.13
N LEU A 188 -14.76 -11.17 -7.76
CA LEU A 188 -15.00 -10.08 -8.70
C LEU A 188 -13.69 -9.39 -9.06
N ALA A 189 -12.79 -9.15 -8.09
CA ALA A 189 -11.47 -8.58 -8.35
C ALA A 189 -10.65 -9.45 -9.32
N LEU A 190 -10.64 -10.78 -9.14
CA LEU A 190 -9.95 -11.72 -10.04
C LEU A 190 -10.50 -11.67 -11.47
N ASN A 191 -11.83 -11.66 -11.61
CA ASN A 191 -12.48 -11.49 -12.91
C ASN A 191 -12.08 -10.16 -13.56
N MET A 192 -12.14 -9.06 -12.81
CA MET A 192 -11.76 -7.75 -13.30
C MET A 192 -10.28 -7.68 -13.66
N ALA A 193 -9.37 -8.32 -12.93
CA ALA A 193 -7.95 -8.35 -13.29
C ALA A 193 -7.73 -9.02 -14.66
N CYS A 194 -8.48 -10.09 -14.96
CA CYS A 194 -8.44 -10.73 -16.27
C CYS A 194 -8.95 -9.78 -17.37
N ILE A 195 -10.11 -9.14 -17.15
CA ILE A 195 -10.78 -8.32 -18.17
C ILE A 195 -10.11 -6.96 -18.38
N LEU A 196 -9.76 -6.27 -17.29
CA LEU A 196 -9.24 -4.90 -17.31
C LEU A 196 -7.73 -4.87 -17.51
N PHE A 197 -7.00 -5.80 -16.88
CA PHE A 197 -5.54 -5.81 -16.87
C PHE A 197 -4.90 -6.91 -17.74
N ALA A 198 -5.72 -7.73 -18.39
CA ALA A 198 -5.27 -8.81 -19.27
C ALA A 198 -4.36 -9.83 -18.57
N LEU A 199 -4.65 -10.13 -17.30
CA LEU A 199 -4.18 -11.36 -16.66
C LEU A 199 -4.87 -12.57 -17.29
N THR A 200 -4.17 -13.70 -17.33
CA THR A 200 -4.81 -14.98 -17.60
C THR A 200 -5.57 -15.45 -16.36
N PRO A 201 -6.55 -16.36 -16.51
CA PRO A 201 -7.20 -16.98 -15.35
C PRO A 201 -6.23 -17.71 -14.42
N GLU A 202 -5.14 -18.28 -14.96
CA GLU A 202 -4.08 -18.93 -14.18
C GLU A 202 -3.31 -17.91 -13.33
N GLU A 203 -2.84 -16.82 -13.94
CA GLU A 203 -2.17 -15.73 -13.21
C GLU A 203 -3.09 -15.11 -12.15
N ALA A 204 -4.37 -14.90 -12.48
CA ALA A 204 -5.32 -14.35 -11.53
C ALA A 204 -5.57 -15.30 -10.34
N PHE A 205 -5.57 -16.61 -10.59
CA PHE A 205 -5.70 -17.60 -9.53
C PHE A 205 -4.44 -17.67 -8.64
N GLU A 206 -3.25 -17.68 -9.23
CA GLU A 206 -1.99 -17.63 -8.48
C GLU A 206 -1.84 -16.32 -7.67
N ALA A 207 -2.37 -15.21 -8.20
CA ALA A 207 -2.37 -13.90 -7.55
C ALA A 207 -3.37 -13.76 -6.39
N SER A 208 -4.18 -14.79 -6.08
CA SER A 208 -5.31 -14.73 -5.14
C SER A 208 -5.01 -15.17 -3.70
N LEU A 209 -3.74 -15.34 -3.35
CA LEU A 209 -3.27 -15.85 -2.05
C LEU A 209 -3.74 -15.01 -0.85
#